data_AF-A0A1Y5MTB2-F1
#
_entry.id   AF-A0A1Y5MTB2-F1
#
_cell.length_a   1.000
_cell.length_b   1.000
_cell.length_c   1.000
_cell.angle_alpha   90.00
_cell.angle_beta   90.00
_cell.angle_gamma   90.00
#
_symmetry.space_group_name_H-M   'P 1'
#
loop_
_entity.id
_entity.type
_entity.pdbx_description
1 polymer ?
#
loop_
_entity_poly.entity_id
_entity_poly.type
_entity_poly.pdbx_seq_one_letter_code
_entity_poly.pdbx_strand_id
1 'polypeptide(L)'
;MSDTDLGLRNVVKTVTNVSKEELTEWFSKSLKGKKRLTITPEALDLINQTINEPDFDGFRFMDTLYTYQDALQGDRVSLEDYVNAIRFCSFLEANGGNVVQAYTRAFSYRDFVKDRVGADTSSDEYKQLSSAAIRYRKNPTVIKILSQAEVPLWLMFQGYRYKAVKRLVEEMDTAKYSRDRINAADKLLLHLKPPENIKVDVNVNNKADSIVDQYEEMLANMVQEQKRLIANGSKLTDVANSKMSFIDAKVVNDG
;
A
#
# COMPACT_ATOMS: atom_id res chain seq x y z
N MET A 1 42.65 -8.51 -22.77
CA MET A 1 41.78 -9.64 -22.36
C MET A 1 41.58 -9.48 -20.85
N SER A 2 40.91 -8.42 -20.40
CA SER A 2 39.48 -8.35 -20.05
C SER A 2 38.91 -9.63 -19.42
N ASP A 3 38.87 -9.65 -18.10
CA ASP A 3 37.63 -9.98 -17.38
C ASP A 3 37.69 -9.28 -16.02
N THR A 4 37.20 -8.04 -16.01
CA THR A 4 36.90 -7.31 -14.78
C THR A 4 35.52 -7.77 -14.36
N ASP A 5 35.47 -8.76 -13.48
CA ASP A 5 34.26 -9.20 -12.81
C ASP A 5 33.74 -8.04 -11.95
N LEU A 6 32.87 -7.21 -12.55
CA LEU A 6 32.04 -6.24 -11.84
C LEU A 6 30.98 -7.01 -11.05
N GLY A 7 31.43 -7.65 -9.97
CA GLY A 7 30.58 -8.20 -8.95
C GLY A 7 29.85 -7.07 -8.24
N LEU A 8 28.69 -6.66 -8.76
CA LEU A 8 27.62 -6.03 -8.00
C LEU A 8 27.16 -7.07 -6.95
N ARG A 9 27.93 -7.18 -5.87
CA ARG A 9 27.47 -7.83 -4.65
C ARG A 9 26.32 -6.97 -4.13
N ASN A 10 25.10 -7.34 -4.48
CA ASN A 10 23.93 -6.97 -3.70
C ASN A 10 24.16 -7.52 -2.30
N VAL A 11 24.70 -6.68 -1.41
CA VAL A 11 24.73 -6.98 0.01
C VAL A 11 23.27 -6.95 0.45
N VAL A 12 22.63 -8.11 0.45
CA VAL A 12 21.31 -8.28 1.06
C VAL A 12 21.50 -7.90 2.52
N LYS A 13 20.99 -6.73 2.92
CA LYS A 13 20.97 -6.34 4.32
C LYS A 13 20.11 -7.37 5.04
N THR A 14 20.71 -8.23 5.84
CA THR A 14 19.99 -9.23 6.63
C THR A 14 19.70 -8.66 8.01
N VAL A 15 18.42 -8.42 8.30
CA VAL A 15 17.96 -8.17 9.68
C VAL A 15 17.62 -9.53 10.28
N THR A 16 18.29 -9.91 11.37
CA THR A 16 18.07 -11.20 12.05
C THR A 16 17.40 -11.05 13.41
N ASN A 17 17.48 -9.87 14.01
CA ASN A 17 16.85 -9.53 15.28
C ASN A 17 16.68 -8.01 15.39
N VAL A 18 15.66 -7.57 16.12
CA VAL A 18 15.38 -6.17 16.43
C VAL A 18 15.16 -6.03 17.93
N SER A 19 15.78 -5.03 18.54
CA SER A 19 15.63 -4.67 19.95
C SER A 19 14.50 -3.67 20.19
N LYS A 20 14.05 -3.57 21.44
CA LYS A 20 13.03 -2.59 21.85
C LYS A 20 13.53 -1.16 21.66
N GLU A 21 14.80 -0.92 21.91
CA GLU A 21 15.46 0.38 21.77
C GLU A 21 15.46 0.82 20.31
N GLU A 22 15.82 -0.07 19.38
CA GLU A 22 15.79 0.18 17.94
C GLU A 22 14.37 0.50 17.46
N LEU A 23 13.36 -0.28 17.87
CA LEU A 23 11.97 0.00 17.52
C LEU A 23 11.50 1.35 18.10
N THR A 24 11.93 1.69 19.31
CA THR A 24 11.57 2.95 19.96
C THR A 24 12.16 4.13 19.20
N GLU A 25 13.44 4.05 18.85
CA GLU A 25 14.11 5.08 18.07
C GLU A 25 13.42 5.25 16.71
N TRP A 26 13.15 4.13 16.03
CA TRP A 26 12.51 4.09 14.73
C TRP A 26 11.12 4.75 14.73
N PHE A 27 10.21 4.32 15.63
CA PHE A 27 8.88 4.91 15.72
C PHE A 27 8.90 6.36 16.25
N SER A 28 9.87 6.73 17.09
CA SER A 28 9.97 8.10 17.63
C SER A 28 10.34 9.14 16.57
N LYS A 29 11.18 8.77 15.60
CA LYS A 29 11.56 9.67 14.48
C LYS A 29 10.39 9.95 13.55
N SER A 30 9.49 8.98 13.42
CA SER A 30 8.37 9.04 12.49
C SER A 30 7.10 9.65 13.09
N LEU A 31 6.76 9.30 14.34
CA LEU A 31 5.53 9.76 15.00
C LEU A 31 5.65 11.17 15.62
N LYS A 32 6.31 12.11 14.92
CA LYS A 32 6.59 13.47 15.42
C LYS A 32 5.34 14.11 16.06
N GLY A 33 5.40 14.32 17.38
CA GLY A 33 4.35 15.02 18.15
C GLY A 33 3.10 14.22 18.50
N LYS A 34 2.98 12.94 18.12
CA LYS A 34 1.81 12.10 18.42
C LYS A 34 2.14 11.05 19.49
N LYS A 35 1.08 10.51 20.12
CA LYS A 35 1.16 9.59 21.27
C LYS A 35 2.25 8.52 21.06
N ARG A 36 3.18 8.41 22.02
CA ARG A 36 4.25 7.40 21.98
C ARG A 36 3.63 6.01 21.84
N LEU A 37 4.05 5.28 20.81
CA LEU A 37 3.64 3.90 20.60
C LEU A 37 4.22 3.04 21.72
N THR A 38 3.37 2.29 22.42
CA THR A 38 3.83 1.34 23.43
C THR A 38 4.33 0.08 22.73
N ILE A 39 5.62 -0.19 22.84
CA ILE A 39 6.23 -1.44 22.37
C ILE A 39 6.08 -2.47 23.49
N THR A 40 5.15 -3.40 23.32
CA THR A 40 4.93 -4.52 24.22
C THR A 40 5.87 -5.68 23.87
N PRO A 41 6.20 -6.56 24.84
CA PRO A 41 7.01 -7.76 24.57
C PRO A 41 6.40 -8.64 23.48
N GLU A 42 5.07 -8.80 23.47
CA GLU A 42 4.36 -9.64 22.51
C GLU A 42 4.52 -9.12 21.08
N ALA A 43 4.49 -7.80 20.90
CA ALA A 43 4.70 -7.18 19.59
C ALA A 43 6.15 -7.33 19.13
N LEU A 44 7.12 -7.20 20.04
CA LEU A 44 8.54 -7.38 19.76
C LEU A 44 8.83 -8.83 19.35
N ASP A 45 8.30 -9.80 20.10
CA ASP A 45 8.44 -11.23 19.80
C ASP A 45 7.80 -11.57 18.46
N LEU A 46 6.62 -11.03 18.17
CA LEU A 46 5.94 -11.23 16.89
C LEU A 46 6.77 -10.69 15.71
N ILE A 47 7.40 -9.53 15.85
CA ILE A 47 8.29 -8.96 14.83
C ILE A 47 9.50 -9.87 14.62
N ASN A 48 10.18 -10.26 15.70
CA ASN A 48 11.37 -11.10 15.62
C ASN A 48 11.08 -12.50 15.09
N GLN A 49 9.91 -13.08 15.42
CA GLN A 49 9.45 -14.32 14.80
C GLN A 49 9.24 -14.14 13.31
N THR A 50 8.53 -13.08 12.89
CA THR A 50 8.22 -12.82 11.49
C THR A 50 9.47 -12.59 10.64
N ILE A 51 10.47 -11.87 11.16
CA ILE A 51 11.75 -11.62 10.48
C ILE A 51 12.51 -12.91 10.16
N ASN A 52 12.28 -13.96 10.96
CA ASN A 52 12.91 -15.26 10.82
C ASN A 52 12.00 -16.31 10.15
N GLU A 53 10.78 -15.94 9.75
CA GLU A 53 9.88 -16.83 9.00
C GLU A 53 10.38 -16.98 7.54
N PRO A 54 10.40 -18.20 6.97
CA PRO A 54 10.87 -18.42 5.60
C PRO A 54 10.10 -17.65 4.52
N ASP A 55 8.85 -17.27 4.82
CA ASP A 55 7.98 -16.53 3.93
C ASP A 55 8.31 -15.03 3.87
N PHE A 56 9.14 -14.53 4.79
CA PHE A 56 9.48 -13.13 4.91
C PHE A 56 10.99 -12.90 4.72
N ASP A 57 11.31 -11.87 3.94
CA ASP A 57 12.62 -11.25 4.01
C ASP A 57 12.58 -10.22 5.15
N GLY A 58 13.38 -10.45 6.20
CA GLY A 58 13.36 -9.62 7.40
C GLY A 58 13.60 -8.13 7.16
N PHE A 59 14.46 -7.78 6.19
CA PHE A 59 14.72 -6.39 5.84
C PHE A 59 13.54 -5.77 5.11
N ARG A 60 12.97 -6.46 4.11
CA ARG A 60 11.77 -5.98 3.41
C ARG A 60 10.57 -5.90 4.32
N PHE A 61 10.45 -6.81 5.29
CA PHE A 61 9.40 -6.76 6.29
C PHE A 61 9.52 -5.49 7.15
N MET A 62 10.72 -5.18 7.65
CA MET A 62 10.97 -3.94 8.40
C MET A 62 10.75 -2.68 7.55
N ASP A 63 11.17 -2.69 6.29
CA ASP A 63 10.93 -1.59 5.35
C ASP A 63 9.43 -1.39 5.05
N THR A 64 8.68 -2.49 4.98
CA THR A 64 7.22 -2.47 4.84
C THR A 64 6.55 -1.88 6.09
N LEU A 65 7.00 -2.29 7.28
CA LEU A 65 6.52 -1.72 8.54
C LEU A 65 6.78 -0.21 8.60
N TYR A 66 7.85 0.29 7.98
CA TYR A 66 8.16 1.71 7.87
C TYR A 66 7.30 2.42 6.84
N THR A 67 7.17 1.84 5.65
CA THR A 67 6.40 2.42 4.56
C THR A 67 4.95 2.66 4.97
N TYR A 68 4.33 1.74 5.70
CA TYR A 68 2.92 1.81 6.08
C TYR A 68 2.66 2.27 7.52
N GLN A 69 3.68 2.81 8.20
CA GLN A 69 3.59 3.23 9.60
C GLN A 69 2.47 4.25 9.85
N ASP A 70 2.06 5.01 8.82
CA ASP A 70 0.97 5.96 8.95
C ASP A 70 -0.39 5.29 9.16
N ALA A 71 -0.51 3.98 8.92
CA ALA A 71 -1.68 3.20 9.34
C ALA A 71 -1.87 3.18 10.87
N LEU A 72 -0.80 3.44 11.64
CA LEU A 72 -0.85 3.65 13.09
C LEU A 72 -1.42 5.02 13.48
N GLN A 73 -1.54 5.96 12.53
CA GLN A 73 -2.11 7.27 12.83
C GLN A 73 -3.64 7.18 12.98
N GLY A 74 -4.14 7.77 14.07
CA GLY A 74 -5.57 7.82 14.40
C GLY A 74 -5.95 6.89 15.55
N ASP A 75 -6.84 5.92 15.28
CA ASP A 75 -7.41 4.98 16.25
C ASP A 75 -6.35 4.33 17.15
N ARG A 76 -6.78 3.85 18.34
CA ARG A 76 -5.93 3.16 19.32
C ARG A 76 -5.50 1.76 18.84
N VAL A 77 -4.76 1.68 17.74
CA VAL A 77 -4.21 0.44 17.18
C VAL A 77 -2.93 0.10 17.96
N SER A 78 -2.83 -1.14 18.44
CA SER A 78 -1.61 -1.63 19.08
C SER A 78 -0.53 -1.92 18.05
N LEU A 79 0.75 -1.93 18.46
CA LEU A 79 1.83 -2.34 17.56
C LEU A 79 1.63 -3.79 17.08
N GLU A 80 1.15 -4.67 17.96
CA GLU A 80 0.85 -6.06 17.61
C GLU A 80 -0.24 -6.16 16.53
N ASP A 81 -1.33 -5.41 16.66
CA ASP A 81 -2.40 -5.39 15.65
C ASP A 81 -1.91 -4.86 14.30
N TYR A 82 -1.02 -3.86 14.32
CA TYR A 82 -0.41 -3.32 13.11
C TYR A 82 0.52 -4.34 12.43
N VAL A 83 1.40 -4.99 13.18
CA VAL A 83 2.28 -6.05 12.69
C VAL A 83 1.46 -7.18 12.08
N ASN A 84 0.39 -7.64 12.76
CA ASN A 84 -0.53 -8.63 12.22
C ASN A 84 -1.24 -8.16 10.94
N ALA A 85 -1.63 -6.89 10.85
CA ALA A 85 -2.27 -6.33 9.66
C ALA A 85 -1.30 -6.33 8.46
N ILE A 86 -0.02 -6.00 8.68
CA ILE A 86 1.02 -6.04 7.66
C ILE A 86 1.27 -7.47 7.20
N ARG A 87 1.47 -8.42 8.14
CA ARG A 87 1.59 -9.85 7.82
C ARG A 87 0.41 -10.36 6.99
N PHE A 88 -0.81 -10.00 7.39
CA PHE A 88 -2.01 -10.36 6.65
C PHE A 88 -2.02 -9.79 5.24
N CYS A 89 -1.63 -8.52 5.03
CA CYS A 89 -1.56 -7.93 3.70
C CYS A 89 -0.48 -8.60 2.84
N SER A 90 0.70 -8.89 3.40
CA SER A 90 1.77 -9.61 2.70
C SER A 90 1.31 -11.00 2.26
N PHE A 91 0.64 -11.76 3.14
CA PHE A 91 0.10 -13.05 2.76
C PHE A 91 -1.09 -12.93 1.81
N LEU A 92 -1.90 -11.87 1.90
CA LEU A 92 -2.98 -11.65 0.94
C LEU A 92 -2.43 -11.50 -0.48
N GLU A 93 -1.34 -10.77 -0.64
CA GLU A 93 -0.63 -10.64 -1.91
C GLU A 93 -0.02 -11.99 -2.35
N ALA A 94 0.74 -12.65 -1.47
CA ALA A 94 1.41 -13.92 -1.78
C ALA A 94 0.44 -15.06 -2.15
N ASN A 95 -0.79 -15.02 -1.64
CA ASN A 95 -1.84 -16.02 -1.93
C ASN A 95 -2.87 -15.51 -2.96
N GLY A 96 -2.53 -14.52 -3.79
CA GLY A 96 -3.36 -14.09 -4.92
C GLY A 96 -4.73 -13.54 -4.51
N GLY A 97 -4.83 -12.90 -3.34
CA GLY A 97 -6.06 -12.33 -2.82
C GLY A 97 -6.94 -13.32 -2.04
N ASN A 98 -6.49 -14.55 -1.78
CA ASN A 98 -7.23 -15.50 -0.96
C ASN A 98 -7.22 -15.07 0.52
N VAL A 99 -8.33 -14.46 0.95
CA VAL A 99 -8.51 -13.89 2.29
C VAL A 99 -8.38 -14.95 3.39
N VAL A 100 -8.91 -16.16 3.17
CA VAL A 100 -8.88 -17.24 4.18
C VAL A 100 -7.45 -17.74 4.37
N GLN A 101 -6.74 -18.03 3.29
CA GLN A 101 -5.33 -18.47 3.37
C GLN A 101 -4.44 -17.39 4.01
N ALA A 102 -4.64 -16.13 3.64
CA ALA A 102 -3.89 -15.01 4.22
C ALA A 102 -4.11 -14.89 5.73
N TYR A 103 -5.36 -15.00 6.18
CA TYR A 103 -5.71 -14.98 7.61
C TYR A 103 -5.10 -16.16 8.36
N THR A 104 -5.24 -17.36 7.82
CA THR A 104 -4.69 -18.58 8.42
C THR A 104 -3.18 -18.50 8.60
N ARG A 105 -2.45 -17.93 7.63
CA ARG A 105 -0.98 -17.79 7.72
C ARG A 105 -0.58 -16.68 8.67
N ALA A 106 -1.20 -15.50 8.57
CA ALA A 106 -0.89 -14.35 9.42
C ALA A 106 -1.14 -14.61 10.92
N PHE A 107 -2.13 -15.44 11.23
CA PHE A 107 -2.57 -15.73 12.59
C PHE A 107 -2.30 -17.18 13.01
N SER A 108 -1.36 -17.87 12.36
CA SER A 108 -1.01 -19.27 12.60
C SER A 108 -0.60 -19.56 14.06
N TYR A 109 -0.11 -18.54 14.77
CA TYR A 109 0.25 -18.64 16.20
C TYR A 109 -0.97 -18.70 17.14
N ARG A 110 -2.17 -18.29 16.69
CA ARG A 110 -3.38 -18.27 17.52
C ARG A 110 -4.06 -19.64 17.55
N ASP A 111 -4.45 -20.08 18.74
CA ASP A 111 -5.08 -21.39 18.93
C ASP A 111 -6.38 -21.53 18.12
N PHE A 112 -7.18 -20.46 18.01
CA PHE A 112 -8.35 -20.40 17.14
C PHE A 112 -8.08 -20.87 15.71
N VAL A 113 -6.92 -20.52 15.15
CA VAL A 113 -6.51 -20.88 13.78
C VAL A 113 -5.92 -22.28 13.74
N LYS A 114 -5.06 -22.63 14.71
CA LYS A 114 -4.46 -23.98 14.80
C LYS A 114 -5.52 -25.08 14.85
N ASP A 115 -6.61 -24.84 15.59
CA ASP A 115 -7.71 -25.80 15.72
C ASP A 115 -8.55 -25.96 14.44
N ARG A 116 -8.41 -25.05 13.46
CA ARG A 116 -9.31 -24.96 12.29
C ARG A 116 -8.62 -25.07 10.93
N VAL A 117 -7.29 -24.96 10.86
CA VAL A 117 -6.54 -24.94 9.59
C VAL A 117 -6.69 -26.23 8.76
N GLY A 118 -6.94 -27.36 9.40
CA GLY A 118 -7.17 -28.66 8.74
C GLY A 118 -8.64 -29.04 8.58
N ALA A 119 -9.57 -28.15 8.92
CA ALA A 119 -10.99 -28.46 8.85
C ALA A 119 -11.49 -28.55 7.40
N ASP A 120 -12.43 -29.46 7.14
CA ASP A 120 -13.04 -29.60 5.82
C ASP A 120 -13.78 -28.32 5.41
N THR A 121 -13.76 -27.97 4.12
CA THR A 121 -14.39 -26.74 3.62
C THR A 121 -15.90 -26.64 3.87
N SER A 122 -16.58 -27.76 4.08
CA SER A 122 -18.02 -27.83 4.41
C SER A 122 -18.31 -27.74 5.90
N SER A 123 -17.28 -27.92 6.74
CA SER A 123 -17.38 -27.93 8.20
C SER A 123 -17.74 -26.56 8.78
N ASP A 124 -18.29 -26.56 9.99
CA ASP A 124 -18.62 -25.32 10.68
C ASP A 124 -17.36 -24.60 11.18
N GLU A 125 -16.31 -25.35 11.49
CA GLU A 125 -14.98 -24.87 11.84
C GLU A 125 -14.38 -24.04 10.71
N TYR A 126 -14.45 -24.53 9.47
CA TYR A 126 -13.98 -23.78 8.31
C TYR A 126 -14.83 -22.54 8.04
N LYS A 127 -16.15 -22.62 8.21
CA LYS A 127 -17.04 -21.44 8.07
C LYS A 127 -16.72 -20.36 9.09
N GLN A 128 -16.42 -20.74 10.34
CA GLN A 128 -15.98 -19.80 11.38
C GLN A 128 -14.66 -19.12 11.01
N LEU A 129 -13.67 -19.90 10.52
CA LEU A 129 -12.38 -19.37 10.06
C LEU A 129 -12.56 -18.39 8.89
N SER A 130 -13.35 -18.78 7.89
CA SER A 130 -13.66 -17.95 6.72
C SER A 130 -14.36 -16.64 7.11
N SER A 131 -15.35 -16.71 8.01
CA SER A 131 -16.05 -15.54 8.55
C SER A 131 -15.10 -14.60 9.30
N ALA A 132 -14.18 -15.15 10.11
CA ALA A 132 -13.14 -14.36 10.78
C ALA A 132 -12.21 -13.65 9.79
N ALA A 133 -11.77 -14.35 8.76
CA ALA A 133 -10.92 -13.80 7.70
C ALA A 133 -11.59 -12.65 6.94
N ILE A 134 -12.85 -12.83 6.51
CA ILE A 134 -13.62 -11.80 5.81
C ILE A 134 -13.83 -10.56 6.68
N ARG A 135 -14.12 -10.74 7.98
CA ARG A 135 -14.23 -9.63 8.92
C ARG A 135 -12.90 -8.90 9.08
N TYR A 136 -11.80 -9.64 9.19
CA TYR A 136 -10.47 -9.04 9.35
C TYR A 136 -10.03 -8.25 8.11
N ARG A 137 -10.39 -8.70 6.90
CA ARG A 137 -10.13 -7.96 5.65
C ARG A 137 -10.79 -6.56 5.63
N LYS A 138 -11.85 -6.36 6.40
CA LYS A 138 -12.56 -5.09 6.59
C LYS A 138 -12.06 -4.27 7.78
N ASN A 139 -11.03 -4.73 8.48
CA ASN A 139 -10.42 -3.99 9.59
C ASN A 139 -9.88 -2.63 9.07
N PRO A 140 -10.16 -1.51 9.76
CA PRO A 140 -9.69 -0.19 9.36
C PRO A 140 -8.18 -0.11 9.09
N THR A 141 -7.34 -0.76 9.90
CA THR A 141 -5.88 -0.77 9.70
C THR A 141 -5.50 -1.47 8.41
N VAL A 142 -6.12 -2.61 8.11
CA VAL A 142 -5.91 -3.36 6.86
C VAL A 142 -6.36 -2.52 5.66
N ILE A 143 -7.51 -1.85 5.77
CA ILE A 143 -8.00 -0.96 4.71
C ILE A 143 -7.00 0.17 4.47
N LYS A 144 -6.51 0.84 5.52
CA LYS A 144 -5.51 1.91 5.42
C LYS A 144 -4.24 1.45 4.71
N ILE A 145 -3.68 0.30 5.10
CA ILE A 145 -2.47 -0.27 4.48
C ILE A 145 -2.71 -0.53 2.99
N LEU A 146 -3.79 -1.23 2.65
CA LEU A 146 -4.09 -1.58 1.26
C LEU A 146 -4.39 -0.34 0.41
N SER A 147 -5.09 0.64 0.96
CA SER A 147 -5.33 1.92 0.27
C SER A 147 -4.01 2.66 -0.01
N GLN A 148 -3.07 2.67 0.93
CA GLN A 148 -1.73 3.25 0.69
C GLN A 148 -0.97 2.46 -0.39
N ALA A 149 -1.04 1.13 -0.37
CA ALA A 149 -0.41 0.27 -1.38
C ALA A 149 -0.99 0.45 -2.80
N GLU A 150 -2.25 0.85 -2.92
CA GLU A 150 -2.91 1.11 -4.22
C GLU A 150 -2.48 2.45 -4.86
N VAL A 151 -1.98 3.41 -4.08
CA VAL A 151 -1.66 4.76 -4.60
C VAL A 151 -0.57 4.75 -5.69
N PRO A 152 0.57 4.06 -5.52
CA PRO A 152 1.59 3.98 -6.56
C PRO A 152 1.04 3.44 -7.89
N LEU A 153 0.19 2.41 -7.82
CA LEU A 153 -0.46 1.78 -8.96
C LEU A 153 -1.41 2.75 -9.66
N TRP A 154 -2.26 3.42 -8.90
CA TRP A 154 -3.18 4.43 -9.42
C TRP A 154 -2.43 5.55 -10.14
N LEU A 155 -1.38 6.07 -9.53
CA LEU A 155 -0.54 7.11 -10.11
C LEU A 155 0.21 6.62 -11.36
N MET A 156 0.63 5.35 -11.40
CA MET A 156 1.34 4.78 -12.56
C MET A 156 0.43 4.71 -13.78
N PHE A 157 -0.84 4.36 -13.58
CA PHE A 157 -1.82 4.27 -14.66
C PHE A 157 -2.56 5.58 -14.94
N GLN A 158 -2.27 6.65 -14.21
CA GLN A 158 -2.98 7.92 -14.35
C GLN A 158 -2.87 8.51 -15.76
N GLY A 159 -1.72 8.38 -16.42
CA GLY A 159 -1.55 8.82 -17.81
C GLY A 159 -2.46 8.08 -18.80
N TYR A 160 -2.67 6.78 -18.61
CA TYR A 160 -3.61 6.00 -19.42
C TYR A 160 -5.07 6.39 -19.14
N ARG A 161 -5.39 6.75 -17.90
CA ARG A 161 -6.72 7.27 -17.54
C ARG A 161 -7.02 8.58 -18.27
N TYR A 162 -6.06 9.52 -18.34
CA TYR A 162 -6.23 10.74 -19.14
C TYR A 162 -6.45 10.44 -20.63
N LYS A 163 -5.68 9.51 -21.20
CA LYS A 163 -5.85 9.08 -22.59
C LYS A 163 -7.24 8.46 -22.82
N ALA A 164 -7.71 7.64 -21.90
CA ALA A 164 -9.05 7.03 -21.96
C ALA A 164 -10.16 8.09 -21.89
N VAL A 165 -10.06 9.06 -20.97
CA VAL A 165 -11.01 10.18 -20.88
C VAL A 165 -11.01 10.99 -22.17
N LYS A 166 -9.84 11.34 -22.71
CA LYS A 166 -9.74 12.03 -24.00
C LYS A 166 -10.44 11.25 -25.10
N ARG A 167 -10.22 9.94 -25.18
CA ARG A 167 -10.87 9.09 -26.18
C ARG A 167 -12.38 9.05 -26.01
N LEU A 168 -12.89 8.98 -24.78
CA LEU A 168 -14.32 9.02 -24.53
C LEU A 168 -14.95 10.36 -24.94
N VAL A 169 -14.27 11.49 -24.74
CA VAL A 169 -14.75 12.80 -25.22
C VAL A 169 -14.81 12.83 -26.75
N GLU A 170 -13.76 12.35 -27.43
CA GLU A 170 -13.76 12.24 -28.90
C GLU A 170 -14.91 11.37 -29.41
N GLU A 171 -15.14 10.19 -28.82
CA GLU A 171 -16.23 9.30 -29.20
C GLU A 171 -17.61 9.90 -28.89
N MET A 172 -17.75 10.61 -27.76
CA MET A 172 -18.98 11.32 -27.40
C MET A 172 -19.38 12.35 -28.47
N ASP A 173 -18.41 13.04 -29.06
CA ASP A 173 -18.67 14.08 -30.07
C ASP A 173 -18.78 13.52 -31.50
N THR A 174 -17.97 12.51 -31.83
CA THR A 174 -17.73 12.12 -33.24
C THR A 174 -18.22 10.73 -33.62
N ALA A 175 -18.61 9.87 -32.66
CA ALA A 175 -18.99 8.50 -32.99
C ALA A 175 -20.19 8.47 -33.96
N LYS A 176 -20.17 7.51 -34.89
CA LYS A 176 -21.20 7.36 -35.95
C LYS A 176 -22.59 7.11 -35.37
N TYR A 177 -22.68 6.27 -34.33
CA TYR A 177 -23.95 5.86 -33.74
C TYR A 177 -24.24 6.63 -32.46
N SER A 178 -25.48 7.13 -32.33
CA SER A 178 -25.94 7.84 -31.13
C SER A 178 -25.77 7.01 -29.86
N ARG A 179 -25.90 5.68 -29.96
CA ARG A 179 -25.68 4.76 -28.84
C ARG A 179 -24.26 4.83 -28.30
N ASP A 180 -23.26 4.89 -29.16
CA ASP A 180 -21.84 4.95 -28.75
C ASP A 180 -21.51 6.31 -28.14
N ARG A 181 -22.09 7.40 -28.68
CA ARG A 181 -22.00 8.73 -28.08
C ARG A 181 -22.59 8.78 -26.67
N ILE A 182 -23.78 8.21 -26.49
CA ILE A 182 -24.46 8.13 -25.19
C ILE A 182 -23.66 7.24 -24.22
N ASN A 183 -23.15 6.09 -24.69
CA ASN A 183 -22.32 5.22 -23.86
C ASN A 183 -21.04 5.93 -23.41
N ALA A 184 -20.39 6.68 -24.31
CA ALA A 184 -19.18 7.44 -23.97
C ALA A 184 -19.50 8.54 -22.94
N ALA A 185 -20.60 9.27 -23.10
CA ALA A 185 -21.08 10.25 -22.14
C ALA A 185 -21.40 9.62 -20.77
N ASP A 186 -22.08 8.48 -20.73
CA ASP A 186 -22.38 7.75 -19.49
C ASP A 186 -21.11 7.29 -18.76
N LYS A 187 -20.12 6.76 -19.50
CA LYS A 187 -18.82 6.39 -18.91
C LYS A 187 -18.05 7.60 -18.38
N LEU A 188 -18.11 8.74 -19.04
CA LEU A 188 -17.52 9.98 -18.54
C LEU A 188 -18.19 10.41 -17.23
N LEU A 189 -19.53 10.42 -17.17
CA LEU A 189 -20.28 10.78 -15.96
C LEU A 189 -19.99 9.81 -14.80
N LEU A 190 -19.86 8.51 -15.07
CA LEU A 190 -19.54 7.50 -14.05
C LEU A 190 -18.14 7.70 -13.45
N HIS A 191 -17.14 7.93 -14.30
CA HIS A 191 -15.73 7.96 -13.88
C HIS A 191 -15.23 9.36 -13.46
N LEU A 192 -15.94 10.42 -13.83
CA LEU A 192 -15.69 11.79 -13.38
C LEU A 192 -16.66 12.24 -12.28
N LYS A 193 -17.50 11.33 -11.75
CA LYS A 193 -18.36 11.68 -10.63
C LYS A 193 -17.49 12.13 -9.44
N PRO A 194 -17.90 13.18 -8.70
CA PRO A 194 -17.25 13.52 -7.46
C PRO A 194 -17.35 12.31 -6.49
N PRO A 195 -16.31 12.04 -5.67
CA PRO A 195 -16.34 10.91 -4.75
C PRO A 195 -17.57 10.96 -3.84
N GLU A 196 -18.36 9.88 -3.80
CA GLU A 196 -19.62 9.82 -3.03
C GLU A 196 -19.44 9.88 -1.51
N ASN A 197 -18.21 9.69 -1.04
CA ASN A 197 -17.86 9.62 0.39
C ASN A 197 -17.18 10.88 0.92
N ILE A 198 -17.29 12.03 0.24
CA ILE A 198 -16.87 13.29 0.84
C ILE A 198 -17.90 13.71 1.90
N LYS A 199 -17.90 13.03 3.05
CA LYS A 199 -18.30 13.63 4.32
C LYS A 199 -17.13 14.53 4.71
N VAL A 200 -17.22 15.81 4.39
CA VAL A 200 -16.28 16.80 4.91
C VAL A 200 -16.57 16.95 6.42
N ASP A 201 -16.09 16.01 7.23
CA ASP A 201 -16.02 16.17 8.68
C ASP A 201 -14.86 17.12 8.97
N VAL A 202 -15.11 18.41 8.78
CA VAL A 202 -14.16 19.47 9.18
C VAL A 202 -14.16 19.57 10.71
N ASN A 203 -13.61 18.58 11.40
CA ASN A 203 -13.13 18.81 12.75
C ASN A 203 -11.78 19.52 12.64
N VAL A 204 -11.86 20.85 12.47
CA VAL A 204 -10.73 21.80 12.58
C VAL A 204 -10.24 21.76 14.03
N ASN A 205 -9.48 20.73 14.41
CA ASN A 205 -8.64 20.76 15.60
C ASN A 205 -7.44 19.79 15.55
N ASN A 206 -7.30 18.97 14.51
CA ASN A 206 -6.09 18.18 14.31
C ASN A 206 -5.40 18.63 13.01
N LYS A 207 -4.50 19.62 13.12
CA LYS A 207 -3.43 19.85 12.15
C LYS A 207 -2.43 18.69 12.25
N ALA A 208 -2.87 17.52 11.83
CA ALA A 208 -2.05 16.34 11.73
C ALA A 208 -1.90 16.10 10.23
N ASP A 209 -0.72 16.39 9.69
CA ASP A 209 -0.30 16.12 8.32
C ASP A 209 -0.91 14.79 7.86
N SER A 210 -1.94 14.88 7.02
CA SER A 210 -2.66 13.72 6.53
C SER A 210 -1.82 13.09 5.43
N ILE A 211 -1.82 11.77 5.36
CA ILE A 211 -1.32 11.02 4.20
C ILE A 211 -1.97 11.54 2.90
N VAL A 212 -3.20 12.03 2.99
CA VAL A 212 -3.90 12.69 1.88
C VAL A 212 -3.18 13.98 1.48
N ASP A 213 -2.67 14.77 2.41
CA ASP A 213 -1.93 16.01 2.11
C ASP A 213 -0.59 15.67 1.40
N GLN A 214 0.09 14.62 1.85
CA GLN A 214 1.30 14.13 1.19
C GLN A 214 1.01 13.56 -0.21
N TYR A 215 -0.13 12.89 -0.40
CA TYR A 215 -0.56 12.41 -1.71
C TYR A 215 -1.04 13.53 -2.62
N GLU A 216 -1.68 14.56 -2.09
CA GLU A 216 -2.04 15.78 -2.82
C GLU A 216 -0.79 16.54 -3.27
N GLU A 217 0.22 16.64 -2.41
CA GLU A 217 1.51 17.23 -2.77
C GLU A 217 2.24 16.40 -3.83
N MET A 218 2.29 15.08 -3.68
CA MET A 218 2.89 14.19 -4.68
C MET A 218 2.16 14.25 -6.03
N LEU A 219 0.82 14.37 -5.99
CA LEU A 219 -0.02 14.58 -7.16
C LEU A 219 0.24 15.95 -7.81
N ALA A 220 0.31 17.01 -7.01
CA ALA A 220 0.58 18.37 -7.48
C ALA A 220 1.94 18.43 -8.18
N ASN A 221 2.97 17.82 -7.58
CA ASN A 221 4.31 17.71 -8.14
C ASN A 221 4.32 16.90 -9.45
N MET A 222 3.59 15.79 -9.49
CA MET A 222 3.42 14.99 -10.71
C MET A 222 2.72 15.79 -11.82
N VAL A 223 1.66 16.52 -11.50
CA VAL A 223 0.92 17.36 -12.47
C VAL A 223 1.81 18.50 -12.98
N GLN A 224 2.59 19.14 -12.11
CA GLN A 224 3.54 20.18 -12.50
C GLN A 224 4.60 19.63 -13.46
N GLU A 225 5.16 18.45 -13.15
CA GLU A 225 6.17 17.83 -13.99
C GLU A 225 5.59 17.34 -15.32
N GLN A 226 4.38 16.79 -15.32
CA GLN A 226 3.66 16.44 -16.55
C GLN A 226 3.39 17.68 -17.41
N LYS A 227 3.01 18.81 -16.80
CA LYS A 227 2.88 20.09 -17.52
C LYS A 227 4.21 20.54 -18.11
N ARG A 228 5.31 20.40 -17.38
CA ARG A 228 6.67 20.73 -17.86
C ARG A 228 7.07 19.87 -19.05
N LEU A 229 6.82 18.56 -18.98
CA LEU A 229 7.14 17.62 -20.07
C LEU A 229 6.28 17.87 -21.32
N ILE A 230 4.99 18.23 -21.13
CA ILE A 230 4.10 18.62 -22.23
C ILE A 230 4.57 19.96 -22.85
N ALA A 231 4.95 20.94 -22.03
CA ALA A 231 5.45 22.24 -22.49
C ALA A 231 6.76 22.12 -23.28
N ASN A 232 7.59 21.13 -22.95
CA ASN A 232 8.84 20.85 -23.65
C ASN A 232 8.69 19.97 -24.90
N GLY A 233 7.45 19.64 -25.31
CA GLY A 233 7.18 18.91 -26.56
C GLY A 233 7.45 17.40 -26.51
N SER A 234 7.59 16.80 -25.31
CA SER A 234 7.82 15.36 -25.15
C SER A 234 6.60 14.53 -25.58
N LYS A 235 6.82 13.35 -26.17
CA LYS A 235 5.72 12.46 -26.57
C LYS A 235 4.96 11.95 -25.33
N LEU A 236 3.64 11.81 -25.44
CA LEU A 236 2.75 11.31 -24.36
C LEU A 236 3.09 9.89 -23.84
N THR A 237 3.96 9.16 -24.54
CA THR A 237 4.51 7.87 -24.11
C THR A 237 5.63 8.05 -23.08
N ASP A 238 6.44 9.11 -23.24
CA ASP A 238 7.61 9.37 -22.39
C ASP A 238 7.18 10.02 -21.07
N VAL A 239 6.10 10.81 -21.11
CA VAL A 239 5.44 11.37 -19.92
C VAL A 239 4.84 10.28 -19.03
N ALA A 240 4.28 9.22 -19.63
CA ALA A 240 3.70 8.08 -18.91
C ALA A 240 4.76 7.16 -18.28
N ASN A 241 5.93 7.05 -18.92
CA ASN A 241 7.02 6.17 -18.47
C ASN A 241 8.06 6.88 -17.57
N SER A 242 7.96 8.21 -17.39
CA SER A 242 8.88 8.99 -16.55
C SER A 242 9.00 8.49 -15.10
N LYS A 243 8.02 7.73 -14.60
CA LYS A 243 8.06 7.09 -13.28
C LYS A 243 9.21 6.09 -13.06
N MET A 244 9.70 5.43 -14.11
CA MET A 244 10.78 4.45 -13.94
C MET A 244 12.08 5.12 -13.44
N SER A 245 12.30 6.38 -13.78
CA SER A 245 13.50 7.13 -13.38
C SER A 245 13.45 7.70 -11.95
N PHE A 246 12.27 7.80 -11.32
CA PHE A 246 12.13 8.40 -9.99
C PHE A 246 12.28 7.39 -8.85
N ILE A 247 12.20 6.09 -9.12
CA ILE A 247 12.52 5.04 -8.14
C ILE A 247 14.04 4.88 -8.02
N ASP A 248 14.79 5.03 -9.12
CA ASP A 248 16.26 4.96 -9.10
C ASP A 248 16.93 6.29 -8.68
N ALA A 249 16.32 7.45 -8.94
CA ALA A 249 16.93 8.75 -8.64
C ALA A 249 16.92 9.17 -7.16
N LYS A 250 16.26 8.43 -6.26
CA LYS A 250 16.38 8.64 -4.80
C LYS A 250 17.51 7.82 -4.16
N VAL A 251 18.25 7.03 -4.95
CA VAL A 251 19.45 6.30 -4.50
C VAL A 251 20.67 6.83 -5.24
N VAL A 252 20.91 8.14 -5.20
CA VAL A 252 22.24 8.69 -5.52
C VAL A 252 22.60 9.78 -4.52
N ASN A 253 23.55 9.43 -3.66
CA ASN A 253 24.50 10.26 -2.92
C ASN A 253 23.96 11.52 -2.24
N ASP A 254 23.76 11.42 -0.92
CA ASP A 254 24.35 12.39 -0.01
C ASP A 254 25.32 11.60 0.91
N GLY A 255 26.55 12.12 1.03
CA GLY A 255 27.73 11.43 1.55
C GLY A 255 27.75 11.06 3.03
#